data_AF-A0AAX7T6R5-F1
#
_entry.id   AF-A0AAX7T6R5-F1
#
_cell.length_a   1.000
_cell.length_b   1.000
_cell.length_c   1.000
_cell.angle_alpha   90.00
_cell.angle_beta   90.00
_cell.angle_gamma   90.00
#
_symmetry.space_group_name_H-M   'P 1'
#
loop_
_entity.id
_entity.type
_entity.pdbx_description
1 polymer ?
#
loop_
_entity_poly.entity_id
_entity_poly.type
_entity_poly.pdbx_seq_one_letter_code
_entity_poly.pdbx_strand_id
1 'polypeptide(L)'
;MLRLETIICTFSVLSVAARAEFKARNCSEVREASIAKGFGFSHVPHQEIPGTHLRVCLQGNTCCTEEMEDRFGQQSKQDFENLVDEMSHTLRSTFVSRHKRFDEFFLELLENTERSLNDMFMRTYGKPYMQNAEVFENLFAELKRYYTGGNVNLEEMLNDFWSRLLERMFTLLNSQYVITEDYLECISKYTDQLKPFGDVPRKLKAQVTRAFIAARTFVQGLSVGREVAQRVSKVSSTPACIRAVTKMLYCPFCQSMPGVKPCKNYCLNVMKGCLANQADLDPEWNQYIDAMLLVAQRLEGPFNIESVMEPIDVKISEAIMIMQDNSAQVSYRVFQGCGQPKPAGITRSARGVSDVFNARFRPYSPEERPTTATGTSLDRLRIVWNAMQHSVVDIKEKLKDFKKFWSNLPEAMCVEDRVTAGNASEEECWNGHTKGRYFPEVQKDGLTNQVNNPEVGVDITRPDTLIRQQIMALRVMTNKLKNAYNGNDIYFQDSSDEGSGSGSGSGCTEVCPTYMDGTAATEIPVVRADRSGPVDNSAPLCAPSVALPTMLALSALALQRQWR
;
A
#
# COMPACT_ATOMS: atom_id res chain seq x y z
N MET A 1 -56.35 78.92 11.34
CA MET A 1 -56.00 77.67 12.05
C MET A 1 -55.41 76.57 11.17
N LEU A 2 -55.61 76.55 9.84
CA LEU A 2 -55.08 75.47 8.95
C LEU A 2 -53.57 75.50 8.59
N ARG A 3 -52.81 76.55 8.92
CA ARG A 3 -51.37 76.65 8.57
C ARG A 3 -50.40 76.20 9.67
N LEU A 4 -50.88 75.99 10.90
CA LEU A 4 -50.03 75.57 12.01
C LEU A 4 -49.98 74.03 12.12
N GLU A 5 -51.08 73.34 11.82
CA GLU A 5 -51.14 71.88 11.83
C GLU A 5 -50.29 71.24 10.73
N THR A 6 -50.20 71.87 9.56
CA THR A 6 -49.41 71.37 8.43
C THR A 6 -47.90 71.42 8.70
N ILE A 7 -47.43 72.45 9.42
CA ILE A 7 -46.01 72.59 9.78
C ILE A 7 -45.61 71.55 10.85
N ILE A 8 -46.51 71.27 11.80
CA ILE A 8 -46.29 70.26 12.86
C ILE A 8 -46.31 68.84 12.29
N CYS A 9 -47.15 68.55 11.30
CA CYS A 9 -47.14 67.27 10.59
C CYS A 9 -45.87 67.07 9.76
N THR A 10 -45.35 68.10 9.09
CA THR A 10 -44.08 67.98 8.34
C THR A 10 -42.86 67.81 9.24
N PHE A 11 -42.82 68.46 10.41
CA PHE A 11 -41.75 68.25 11.39
C PHE A 11 -41.85 66.90 12.10
N SER A 12 -43.07 66.38 12.32
CA SER A 12 -43.28 65.03 12.86
C SER A 12 -42.85 63.94 11.86
N VAL A 13 -43.10 64.14 10.56
CA VAL A 13 -42.65 63.19 9.51
C VAL A 13 -41.13 63.26 9.30
N LEU A 14 -40.52 64.44 9.37
CA LEU A 14 -39.06 64.60 9.30
C LEU A 14 -38.33 64.08 10.55
N SER A 15 -38.94 64.17 11.74
CA SER A 15 -38.37 63.60 12.97
C SER A 15 -38.58 62.09 13.10
N VAL A 16 -39.60 61.52 12.47
CA VAL A 16 -39.77 60.06 12.32
C VAL A 16 -38.85 59.50 11.23
N ALA A 17 -38.58 60.25 10.14
CA ALA A 17 -37.60 59.83 9.12
C ALA A 17 -36.15 59.89 9.63
N ALA A 18 -35.82 60.81 10.55
CA ALA A 18 -34.52 60.88 11.21
C ALA A 18 -34.33 59.88 12.37
N ARG A 19 -35.39 59.12 12.73
CA ARG A 19 -35.37 58.01 13.70
C ARG A 19 -35.65 56.65 13.07
N ALA A 20 -35.29 56.46 11.80
CA ALA A 20 -34.72 55.17 11.40
C ALA A 20 -33.33 55.09 12.05
N GLU A 21 -33.31 54.90 13.37
CA GLU A 21 -32.11 54.50 14.09
C GLU A 21 -31.51 53.32 13.31
N PHE A 22 -30.24 53.46 12.93
CA PHE A 22 -29.38 52.30 12.74
C PHE A 22 -29.52 51.45 14.00
N LYS A 23 -30.45 50.49 14.00
CA LYS A 23 -30.52 49.45 15.03
C LYS A 23 -29.22 48.69 14.87
N ALA A 24 -28.21 49.08 15.64
CA ALA A 24 -26.99 48.31 15.80
C ALA A 24 -27.44 46.89 16.11
N ARG A 25 -27.15 45.94 15.21
CA ARG A 25 -27.58 44.56 15.44
C ARG A 25 -26.87 44.06 16.70
N ASN A 26 -27.62 43.34 17.52
CA ASN A 26 -27.13 42.79 18.78
C ASN A 26 -26.29 41.55 18.48
N CYS A 27 -25.10 41.46 19.07
CA CYS A 27 -24.18 40.33 18.91
C CYS A 27 -24.45 39.19 19.90
N SER A 28 -25.58 39.21 20.62
CA SER A 28 -25.95 38.19 21.61
C SER A 28 -26.00 36.79 21.03
N GLU A 29 -26.59 36.62 19.84
CA GLU A 29 -26.68 35.32 19.15
C GLU A 29 -25.29 34.77 18.80
N VAL A 30 -24.37 35.65 18.39
CA VAL A 30 -22.98 35.30 18.08
C VAL A 30 -22.25 34.85 19.34
N ARG A 31 -22.49 35.52 20.47
CA ARG A 31 -21.92 35.16 21.77
C ARG A 31 -22.40 33.77 22.22
N GLU A 32 -23.70 33.51 22.15
CA GLU A 32 -24.29 32.21 22.50
C GLU A 32 -23.77 31.10 21.60
N ALA A 33 -23.76 31.31 20.28
CA ALA A 33 -23.25 30.33 19.32
C ALA A 33 -21.74 30.05 19.50
N SER A 34 -20.96 31.07 19.82
CA SER A 34 -19.52 30.93 20.11
C SER A 34 -19.28 30.08 21.36
N ILE A 35 -20.05 30.33 22.43
CA ILE A 35 -19.99 29.52 23.66
C ILE A 35 -20.41 28.07 23.38
N ALA A 36 -21.48 27.87 22.61
CA ALA A 36 -21.95 26.53 22.23
C ALA A 36 -20.91 25.73 21.43
N LYS A 37 -20.08 26.42 20.64
CA LYS A 37 -18.94 25.83 19.92
C LYS A 37 -17.69 25.64 20.79
N GLY A 38 -17.73 26.02 22.05
CA GLY A 38 -16.63 25.84 23.01
C GLY A 38 -15.60 26.99 23.00
N PHE A 39 -15.89 28.12 22.35
CA PHE A 39 -14.99 29.26 22.38
C PHE A 39 -15.11 30.05 23.69
N GLY A 40 -14.01 30.14 24.45
CA GLY A 40 -13.88 31.02 25.60
C GLY A 40 -13.35 32.39 25.21
N PHE A 41 -14.21 33.28 24.72
CA PHE A 41 -13.87 34.68 24.44
C PHE A 41 -14.14 35.55 25.67
N SER A 42 -13.12 36.29 26.13
CA SER A 42 -13.25 37.25 27.24
C SER A 42 -14.13 38.45 26.87
N HIS A 43 -14.04 38.89 25.61
CA HIS A 43 -14.74 40.08 25.10
C HIS A 43 -15.33 39.83 23.72
N VAL A 44 -16.57 39.33 23.67
CA VAL A 44 -17.41 39.43 22.47
C VAL A 44 -18.10 40.79 22.51
N PRO A 45 -18.00 41.63 21.46
CA PRO A 45 -18.71 42.90 21.37
C PRO A 45 -20.20 42.74 21.67
N HIS A 46 -20.81 43.66 22.41
CA HIS A 46 -22.25 43.62 22.69
C HIS A 46 -23.09 44.08 21.48
N GLN A 47 -22.52 44.99 20.68
CA GLN A 47 -23.12 45.55 19.47
C GLN A 47 -22.09 45.48 18.34
N GLU A 48 -22.56 45.53 17.10
CA GLU A 48 -21.68 45.57 15.93
C GLU A 48 -20.70 46.75 16.01
N ILE A 49 -19.42 46.45 15.77
CA ILE A 49 -18.32 47.41 15.70
C ILE A 49 -17.82 47.55 14.25
N PRO A 50 -17.15 48.66 13.89
CA PRO A 50 -16.47 48.76 12.60
C PRO A 50 -15.37 47.69 12.47
N GLY A 51 -15.45 46.86 11.43
CA GLY A 51 -14.58 45.71 11.19
C GLY A 51 -13.33 45.98 10.35
N THR A 52 -12.74 47.17 10.45
CA THR A 52 -11.53 47.54 9.66
C THR A 52 -10.29 46.71 10.03
N HIS A 53 -10.29 46.06 11.21
CA HIS A 53 -9.24 45.16 11.67
C HIS A 53 -9.30 43.75 11.07
N LEU A 54 -10.39 43.39 10.39
CA LEU A 54 -10.58 42.05 9.84
C LEU A 54 -9.72 41.81 8.59
N ARG A 55 -9.11 40.63 8.50
CA ARG A 55 -8.20 40.21 7.43
C ARG A 55 -8.80 39.17 6.49
N VAL A 56 -9.76 38.37 6.97
CA VAL A 56 -10.37 37.25 6.23
C VAL A 56 -11.84 37.53 5.94
N CYS A 57 -12.59 37.91 6.97
CA CYS A 57 -13.98 38.27 6.84
C CYS A 57 -14.16 39.65 6.19
N LEU A 58 -15.34 39.89 5.64
CA LEU A 58 -15.65 41.16 4.98
C LEU A 58 -15.52 42.34 5.95
N GLN A 59 -14.81 43.37 5.51
CA GLN A 59 -14.64 44.61 6.24
C GLN A 59 -15.95 45.42 6.19
N GLY A 60 -16.66 45.43 7.30
CA GLY A 60 -17.96 46.08 7.50
C GLY A 60 -18.33 46.08 8.98
N ASN A 61 -19.60 46.32 9.30
CA ASN A 61 -20.09 46.15 10.67
C ASN A 61 -19.97 44.67 11.09
N THR A 62 -19.36 44.41 12.24
CA THR A 62 -19.03 43.04 12.67
C THR A 62 -19.19 42.82 14.16
N CYS A 63 -19.48 41.58 14.53
CA CYS A 63 -19.44 41.09 15.91
C CYS A 63 -18.11 40.43 16.31
N CYS A 64 -17.08 40.49 15.45
CA CYS A 64 -15.78 39.84 15.68
C CYS A 64 -14.67 40.84 15.94
N THR A 65 -13.81 40.52 16.92
CA THR A 65 -12.50 41.15 17.11
C THR A 65 -11.43 40.42 16.27
N GLU A 66 -10.24 41.01 16.17
CA GLU A 66 -9.08 40.36 15.55
C GLU A 66 -8.73 39.03 16.24
N GLU A 67 -8.78 38.98 17.57
CA GLU A 67 -8.56 37.74 18.34
C GLU A 67 -9.61 36.67 17.99
N MET A 68 -10.88 37.05 17.82
CA MET A 68 -11.93 36.12 17.42
C MET A 68 -11.66 35.56 16.02
N GLU A 69 -11.30 36.41 15.06
CA GLU A 69 -10.98 35.98 13.70
C GLU A 69 -9.78 35.04 13.65
N ASP A 70 -8.72 35.34 14.42
CA ASP A 70 -7.54 34.47 14.52
C ASP A 70 -7.87 33.10 15.13
N ARG A 71 -8.68 33.07 16.21
CA ARG A 71 -9.13 31.79 16.80
C ARG A 71 -10.03 31.00 15.86
N PHE A 72 -10.92 31.67 15.11
CA PHE A 72 -11.72 31.01 14.07
C PHE A 72 -10.83 30.45 12.96
N GLY A 73 -9.75 31.16 12.58
CA GLY A 73 -8.74 30.65 11.67
C GLY A 73 -8.09 29.35 12.16
N GLN A 74 -7.67 29.31 13.42
CA GLN A 74 -7.09 28.12 14.03
C GLN A 74 -8.09 26.96 14.10
N GLN A 75 -9.33 27.23 14.50
CA GLN A 75 -10.38 26.20 14.56
C GLN A 75 -10.73 25.68 13.16
N SER A 76 -10.80 26.57 12.15
CA SER A 76 -11.07 26.19 10.75
C SER A 76 -10.04 25.17 10.23
N LYS A 77 -8.77 25.37 10.59
CA LYS A 77 -7.71 24.44 10.24
C LYS A 77 -7.95 23.06 10.87
N GLN A 78 -8.25 23.02 12.17
CA GLN A 78 -8.53 21.76 12.87
C GLN A 78 -9.77 21.06 12.30
N ASP A 79 -10.85 21.80 12.06
CA ASP A 79 -12.09 21.26 11.50
C ASP A 79 -11.86 20.66 10.11
N PHE A 80 -11.12 21.36 9.25
CA PHE A 80 -10.77 20.87 7.93
C PHE A 80 -9.89 19.62 8.00
N GLU A 81 -8.83 19.63 8.81
CA GLU A 81 -7.94 18.48 8.98
C GLU A 81 -8.68 17.26 9.56
N ASN A 82 -9.57 17.47 10.52
CA ASN A 82 -10.44 16.42 11.08
C ASN A 82 -11.41 15.87 10.05
N LEU A 83 -11.98 16.74 9.21
CA LEU A 83 -12.91 16.34 8.15
C LEU A 83 -12.21 15.47 7.10
N VAL A 84 -10.99 15.83 6.69
CA VAL A 84 -10.15 15.00 5.81
C VAL A 84 -9.79 13.67 6.49
N ASP A 85 -9.44 13.71 7.78
CA ASP A 85 -9.10 12.51 8.55
C ASP A 85 -10.28 11.53 8.64
N GLU A 86 -11.47 12.03 8.95
CA GLU A 86 -12.70 11.24 9.06
C GLU A 86 -13.08 10.63 7.72
N MET A 87 -13.06 11.41 6.63
CA MET A 87 -13.41 10.92 5.29
C MET A 87 -12.40 9.93 4.72
N SER A 88 -11.14 10.02 5.12
CA SER A 88 -10.09 9.07 4.74
C SER A 88 -9.94 7.89 5.69
N HIS A 89 -10.66 7.84 6.82
CA HIS A 89 -10.50 6.81 7.84
C HIS A 89 -10.77 5.41 7.29
N THR A 90 -11.90 5.20 6.61
CA THR A 90 -12.26 3.89 6.04
C THR A 90 -11.26 3.41 5.01
N LEU A 91 -10.78 4.31 4.14
CA LEU A 91 -9.74 4.02 3.17
C LEU A 91 -8.46 3.53 3.87
N ARG A 92 -7.93 4.34 4.79
CA ARG A 92 -6.67 4.05 5.50
C ARG A 92 -6.76 2.77 6.32
N SER A 93 -7.81 2.62 7.14
CA SER A 93 -8.01 1.45 8.00
C SER A 93 -8.17 0.16 7.19
N THR A 94 -8.87 0.21 6.05
CA THR A 94 -9.03 -0.94 5.16
C THR A 94 -7.69 -1.40 4.59
N PHE A 95 -6.89 -0.48 4.04
CA PHE A 95 -5.57 -0.83 3.52
C PHE A 95 -4.62 -1.37 4.62
N VAL A 96 -4.63 -0.78 5.82
CA VAL A 96 -3.85 -1.30 6.96
C VAL A 96 -4.27 -2.73 7.33
N SER A 97 -5.58 -2.94 7.54
CA SER A 97 -6.12 -4.23 7.97
C SER A 97 -5.88 -5.31 6.92
N ARG A 98 -6.16 -4.99 5.65
CA ARG A 98 -6.09 -5.95 4.55
C ARG A 98 -4.64 -6.29 4.21
N HIS A 99 -3.74 -5.31 4.18
CA HIS A 99 -2.29 -5.57 4.07
C HIS A 99 -1.84 -6.59 5.11
N LYS A 100 -2.12 -6.31 6.40
CA LYS A 100 -1.73 -7.20 7.50
C LYS A 100 -2.32 -8.60 7.35
N ARG A 101 -3.62 -8.69 7.03
CA ARG A 101 -4.32 -9.97 6.92
C ARG A 101 -3.76 -10.86 5.80
N PHE A 102 -3.50 -10.29 4.62
CA PHE A 102 -2.94 -11.05 3.51
C PHE A 102 -1.48 -11.45 3.77
N ASP A 103 -0.70 -10.57 4.40
CA ASP A 103 0.69 -10.84 4.74
C ASP A 103 0.84 -12.00 5.74
N GLU A 104 0.08 -11.94 6.84
CA GLU A 104 0.03 -13.01 7.83
C GLU A 104 -0.45 -14.33 7.22
N PHE A 105 -1.47 -14.29 6.37
CA PHE A 105 -2.00 -15.47 5.70
C PHE A 105 -0.94 -16.17 4.83
N PHE A 106 -0.24 -15.43 3.97
CA PHE A 106 0.75 -16.05 3.08
C PHE A 106 1.95 -16.62 3.84
N LEU A 107 2.39 -15.96 4.91
CA LEU A 107 3.45 -16.50 5.77
C LEU A 107 3.00 -17.77 6.51
N GLU A 108 1.78 -17.77 7.05
CA GLU A 108 1.20 -18.95 7.72
C GLU A 108 1.01 -20.11 6.74
N LEU A 109 0.59 -19.84 5.49
CA LEU A 109 0.50 -20.86 4.44
C LEU A 109 1.86 -21.53 4.21
N LEU A 110 2.93 -20.76 4.03
CA LEU A 110 4.27 -21.32 3.81
C LEU A 110 4.76 -22.17 4.99
N GLU A 111 4.54 -21.71 6.22
CA GLU A 111 4.93 -22.46 7.42
C GLU A 111 4.12 -23.76 7.58
N ASN A 112 2.81 -23.71 7.32
CA ASN A 112 1.96 -24.88 7.40
C ASN A 112 2.27 -25.91 6.31
N THR A 113 2.57 -25.45 5.10
CA THR A 113 2.99 -26.33 3.99
C THR A 113 4.32 -27.01 4.30
N GLU A 114 5.30 -26.28 4.84
CA GLU A 114 6.58 -26.86 5.27
C GLU A 114 6.39 -27.94 6.34
N ARG A 115 5.54 -27.66 7.35
CA ARG A 115 5.20 -28.62 8.40
C ARG A 115 4.50 -29.87 7.84
N SER A 116 3.54 -29.67 6.92
CA SER A 116 2.82 -30.77 6.24
C SER A 116 3.80 -31.67 5.47
N LEU A 117 4.70 -31.07 4.69
CA LEU A 117 5.71 -31.80 3.93
C LEU A 117 6.58 -32.63 4.86
N ASN A 118 7.09 -32.02 5.94
CA ASN A 118 7.94 -32.70 6.90
C ASN A 118 7.23 -33.90 7.55
N ASP A 119 5.99 -33.71 8.02
CA ASP A 119 5.19 -34.76 8.65
C ASP A 119 4.89 -35.92 7.68
N MET A 120 4.53 -35.59 6.44
CA MET A 120 4.29 -36.58 5.39
C MET A 120 5.55 -37.36 5.06
N PHE A 121 6.68 -36.67 4.85
CA PHE A 121 7.92 -37.29 4.37
C PHE A 121 8.62 -38.11 5.45
N MET A 122 8.53 -37.70 6.72
CA MET A 122 8.97 -38.53 7.85
C MET A 122 8.23 -39.86 7.91
N ARG A 123 6.93 -39.89 7.60
CA ARG A 123 6.12 -41.12 7.59
C ARG A 123 6.37 -41.97 6.35
N THR A 124 6.45 -41.34 5.17
CA THR A 124 6.59 -42.04 3.88
C THR A 124 8.01 -42.56 3.65
N TYR A 125 9.02 -41.71 3.83
CA TYR A 125 10.42 -42.03 3.50
C TYR A 125 11.26 -42.36 4.74
N GLY A 126 10.93 -41.83 5.91
CA GLY A 126 11.63 -42.13 7.16
C GLY A 126 13.09 -41.63 7.17
N LYS A 127 14.02 -42.51 7.59
CA LYS A 127 15.44 -42.16 7.79
C LYS A 127 16.10 -41.46 6.59
N PRO A 128 15.94 -41.94 5.34
CA PRO A 128 16.51 -41.26 4.19
C PRO A 128 16.09 -39.79 4.05
N TYR A 129 14.82 -39.47 4.33
CA TYR A 129 14.37 -38.08 4.35
C TYR A 129 15.01 -37.32 5.51
N MET A 130 15.00 -37.86 6.73
CA MET A 130 15.59 -37.20 7.91
C MET A 130 17.07 -36.85 7.71
N GLN A 131 17.82 -37.67 6.96
CA GLN A 131 19.23 -37.43 6.66
C GLN A 131 19.47 -36.37 5.56
N ASN A 132 18.42 -36.00 4.81
CA ASN A 132 18.50 -35.05 3.70
C ASN A 132 17.45 -33.92 3.83
N ALA A 133 16.86 -33.73 5.02
CA ALA A 133 15.77 -32.79 5.26
C ALA A 133 16.18 -31.34 4.93
N GLU A 134 17.46 -31.02 5.11
CA GLU A 134 18.06 -29.70 4.82
C GLU A 134 17.77 -29.23 3.38
N VAL A 135 17.68 -30.14 2.39
CA VAL A 135 17.36 -29.78 1.00
C VAL A 135 15.97 -29.14 0.90
N PHE A 136 15.01 -29.65 1.66
CA PHE A 136 13.63 -29.17 1.69
C PHE A 136 13.47 -27.95 2.60
N GLU A 137 14.16 -27.93 3.75
CA GLU A 137 14.19 -26.76 4.65
C GLU A 137 14.74 -25.52 3.91
N ASN A 138 15.82 -25.68 3.15
CA ASN A 138 16.41 -24.61 2.33
C ASN A 138 15.43 -24.11 1.25
N LEU A 139 14.67 -25.01 0.60
CA LEU A 139 13.63 -24.62 -0.37
C LEU A 139 12.59 -23.68 0.28
N PHE A 140 12.04 -24.04 1.44
CA PHE A 140 11.05 -23.19 2.11
C PHE A 140 11.65 -21.91 2.68
N ALA A 141 12.89 -21.95 3.17
CA ALA A 141 13.61 -20.75 3.61
C ALA A 141 13.77 -19.74 2.46
N GLU A 142 14.15 -20.21 1.27
CA GLU A 142 14.29 -19.36 0.08
C GLU A 142 12.95 -18.86 -0.46
N LEU A 143 11.89 -19.68 -0.44
CA LEU A 143 10.54 -19.24 -0.79
C LEU A 143 10.05 -18.12 0.14
N LYS A 144 10.29 -18.24 1.46
CA LYS A 144 9.99 -17.18 2.44
C LYS A 144 10.86 -15.94 2.21
N ARG A 145 12.15 -16.11 1.89
CA ARG A 145 13.08 -15.02 1.57
C ARG A 145 12.63 -14.25 0.33
N TYR A 146 12.20 -14.94 -0.73
CA TYR A 146 11.62 -14.31 -1.90
C TYR A 146 10.39 -13.48 -1.53
N TYR A 147 9.43 -14.08 -0.81
CA TYR A 147 8.18 -13.42 -0.45
C TYR A 147 8.41 -12.13 0.37
N THR A 148 9.28 -12.19 1.37
CA THR A 148 9.59 -11.08 2.28
C THR A 148 10.40 -9.94 1.65
N GLY A 149 10.84 -10.09 0.40
CA GLY A 149 11.52 -9.03 -0.33
C GLY A 149 13.00 -9.26 -0.61
N GLY A 150 13.52 -10.45 -0.30
CA GLY A 150 14.90 -10.83 -0.61
C GLY A 150 15.19 -10.85 -2.11
N ASN A 151 16.45 -10.64 -2.46
CA ASN A 151 16.95 -10.72 -3.84
C ASN A 151 17.13 -12.19 -4.26
N VAL A 152 16.01 -12.88 -4.54
CA VAL A 152 15.96 -14.30 -4.90
C VAL A 152 15.34 -14.47 -6.28
N ASN A 153 16.02 -15.16 -7.19
CA ASN A 153 15.41 -15.60 -8.44
C ASN A 153 14.70 -16.95 -8.21
N LEU A 154 13.37 -16.97 -8.30
CA LEU A 154 12.58 -18.18 -8.07
C LEU A 154 12.91 -19.31 -9.04
N GLU A 155 13.20 -18.99 -10.30
CA GLU A 155 13.51 -20.02 -11.29
C GLU A 155 14.84 -20.70 -11.00
N GLU A 156 15.87 -19.90 -10.69
CA GLU A 156 17.19 -20.40 -10.32
C GLU A 156 17.14 -21.23 -9.04
N MET A 157 16.45 -20.73 -8.02
CA MET A 157 16.29 -21.43 -6.75
C MET A 157 15.57 -22.77 -6.91
N LEU A 158 14.50 -22.83 -7.71
CA LEU A 158 13.81 -24.08 -7.97
C LEU A 158 14.68 -25.05 -8.78
N ASN A 159 15.47 -24.56 -9.74
CA ASN A 159 16.42 -25.39 -10.47
C ASN A 159 17.51 -25.97 -9.53
N ASP A 160 18.07 -25.16 -8.62
CA ASP A 160 19.05 -25.61 -7.62
C ASP A 160 18.45 -26.69 -6.70
N PHE A 161 17.21 -26.50 -6.24
CA PHE A 161 16.50 -27.52 -5.45
C PHE A 161 16.42 -28.87 -6.19
N TRP A 162 15.99 -28.88 -7.46
CA TRP A 162 15.88 -30.11 -8.24
C TRP A 162 17.24 -30.76 -8.53
N SER A 163 18.28 -29.96 -8.80
CA SER A 163 19.64 -30.46 -8.97
C SER A 163 20.16 -31.14 -7.72
N ARG A 164 20.04 -30.49 -6.56
CA ARG A 164 20.45 -31.09 -5.26
C ARG A 164 19.66 -32.34 -4.93
N LEU A 165 18.35 -32.35 -5.21
CA LEU A 165 17.52 -33.54 -5.00
C LEU A 165 17.98 -34.70 -5.89
N LEU A 166 18.34 -34.44 -7.15
CA LEU A 166 18.87 -35.44 -8.08
C LEU A 166 20.16 -36.06 -7.55
N GLU A 167 21.11 -35.25 -7.09
CA GLU A 167 22.38 -35.73 -6.54
C GLU A 167 22.18 -36.65 -5.34
N ARG A 168 21.33 -36.24 -4.39
CA ARG A 168 21.01 -37.04 -3.19
C ARG A 168 20.31 -38.33 -3.56
N MET A 169 19.30 -38.28 -4.43
CA MET A 169 18.56 -39.47 -4.85
C MET A 169 19.42 -40.44 -5.63
N PHE A 170 20.24 -39.95 -6.56
CA PHE A 170 21.13 -40.80 -7.35
C PHE A 170 22.13 -41.53 -6.45
N THR A 171 22.70 -40.85 -5.47
CA THR A 171 23.62 -41.43 -4.49
C THR A 171 22.93 -42.49 -3.61
N LEU A 172 21.70 -42.23 -3.17
CA LEU A 172 20.92 -43.19 -2.37
C LEU A 172 20.55 -44.45 -3.16
N LEU A 173 20.11 -44.29 -4.41
CA LEU A 173 19.72 -45.40 -5.28
C LEU A 173 20.93 -46.23 -5.76
N ASN A 174 22.11 -45.61 -5.87
CA ASN A 174 23.34 -46.24 -6.32
C ASN A 174 24.40 -46.39 -5.21
N SER A 175 23.98 -46.64 -3.97
CA SER A 175 24.88 -46.78 -2.80
C SER A 175 25.96 -47.87 -2.91
N GLN A 176 25.80 -48.80 -3.86
CA GLN A 176 26.79 -49.82 -4.21
C GLN A 176 28.00 -49.28 -4.99
N TYR A 177 27.96 -48.02 -5.41
CA TYR A 177 29.03 -47.34 -6.13
C TYR A 177 29.54 -46.13 -5.34
N VAL A 178 30.81 -45.79 -5.52
CA VAL A 178 31.37 -44.53 -5.02
C VAL A 178 31.08 -43.44 -6.04
N ILE A 179 30.14 -42.56 -5.70
CA ILE A 179 29.77 -41.40 -6.53
C ILE A 179 30.54 -40.18 -6.01
N THR A 180 31.45 -39.65 -6.82
CA THR A 180 32.26 -38.45 -6.50
C THR A 180 31.57 -37.16 -6.96
N GLU A 181 32.01 -36.01 -6.46
CA GLU A 181 31.47 -34.70 -6.89
C GLU A 181 31.63 -34.48 -8.41
N ASP A 182 32.79 -34.79 -8.98
CA ASP A 182 33.02 -34.73 -10.44
C ASP A 182 32.00 -35.57 -11.24
N TYR A 183 31.55 -36.68 -10.64
CA TYR A 183 30.57 -37.57 -11.26
C TYR A 183 29.16 -36.98 -11.19
N LEU A 184 28.82 -36.29 -10.09
CA LEU A 184 27.56 -35.54 -9.95
C LEU A 184 27.49 -34.36 -10.94
N GLU A 185 28.59 -33.65 -11.13
CA GLU A 185 28.69 -32.58 -12.15
C GLU A 185 28.44 -33.14 -13.57
N CYS A 186 28.98 -34.34 -13.85
CA CYS A 186 28.68 -35.02 -15.11
C CYS A 186 27.19 -35.36 -15.27
N ILE A 187 26.54 -35.86 -14.21
CA ILE A 187 25.10 -36.18 -14.23
C ILE A 187 24.28 -34.94 -14.57
N SER A 188 24.63 -33.79 -14.00
CA SER A 188 23.94 -32.52 -14.24
C SER A 188 23.80 -32.19 -15.73
N LYS A 189 24.81 -32.54 -16.55
CA LYS A 189 24.81 -32.32 -18.01
C LYS A 189 23.77 -33.14 -18.78
N TYR A 190 23.29 -34.24 -18.21
CA TYR A 190 22.30 -35.13 -18.84
C TYR A 190 20.88 -34.94 -18.29
N THR A 191 20.69 -34.10 -17.26
CA THR A 191 19.40 -33.90 -16.57
C THR A 191 18.27 -33.52 -17.52
N ASP A 192 18.50 -32.60 -18.46
CA ASP A 192 17.47 -32.12 -19.40
C ASP A 192 16.99 -33.18 -20.38
N GLN A 193 17.88 -34.10 -20.77
CA GLN A 193 17.57 -35.19 -21.70
C GLN A 193 16.88 -36.35 -20.99
N LEU A 194 17.35 -36.68 -19.78
CA LEU A 194 16.86 -37.83 -19.02
C LEU A 194 15.54 -37.53 -18.29
N LYS A 195 15.31 -36.27 -17.91
CA LYS A 195 14.15 -35.84 -17.12
C LYS A 195 13.85 -36.83 -15.98
N PRO A 196 14.79 -37.02 -15.04
CA PRO A 196 14.71 -38.04 -14.00
C PRO A 196 13.43 -37.94 -13.16
N PHE A 197 12.91 -36.72 -13.00
CA PHE A 197 11.67 -36.40 -12.27
C PHE A 197 10.44 -36.22 -13.18
N GLY A 198 10.52 -36.64 -14.44
CA GLY A 198 9.48 -36.42 -15.43
C GLY A 198 9.28 -34.94 -15.76
N ASP A 199 8.02 -34.51 -15.89
CA ASP A 199 7.67 -33.12 -16.20
C ASP A 199 7.31 -32.28 -14.96
N VAL A 200 7.40 -32.87 -13.76
CA VAL A 200 7.07 -32.24 -12.48
C VAL A 200 7.92 -30.98 -12.23
N PRO A 201 9.27 -30.98 -12.36
CA PRO A 201 10.08 -29.79 -12.11
C PRO A 201 9.64 -28.59 -12.96
N ARG A 202 9.41 -28.82 -14.26
CA ARG A 202 9.01 -27.78 -15.21
C ARG A 202 7.63 -27.21 -14.86
N LYS A 203 6.66 -28.07 -14.56
CA LYS A 203 5.30 -27.66 -14.17
C LYS A 203 5.31 -26.90 -12.85
N LEU A 204 6.01 -27.42 -11.83
CA LEU A 204 6.08 -26.81 -10.52
C LEU A 204 6.79 -25.45 -10.60
N LYS A 205 7.89 -25.34 -11.34
CA LYS A 205 8.58 -24.06 -11.59
C LYS A 205 7.64 -22.98 -12.11
N ALA A 206 6.89 -23.28 -13.18
CA ALA A 206 5.96 -22.33 -13.78
C ALA A 206 4.80 -21.95 -12.85
N GLN A 207 4.27 -22.91 -12.09
CA GLN A 207 3.16 -22.69 -11.16
C GLN A 207 3.59 -21.87 -9.94
N VAL A 208 4.70 -22.25 -9.28
CA VAL A 208 5.24 -21.57 -8.09
C VAL A 208 5.63 -20.14 -8.44
N THR A 209 6.36 -19.94 -9.54
CA THR A 209 6.80 -18.60 -9.96
C THR A 209 5.62 -17.64 -10.14
N ARG A 210 4.61 -18.05 -10.91
CA ARG A 210 3.43 -17.20 -11.15
C ARG A 210 2.62 -16.93 -9.87
N ALA A 211 2.46 -17.94 -9.03
CA ALA A 211 1.73 -17.82 -7.77
C ALA A 211 2.40 -16.82 -6.80
N PHE A 212 3.71 -16.94 -6.61
CA PHE A 212 4.47 -16.08 -5.71
C PHE A 212 4.59 -14.65 -6.21
N ILE A 213 4.81 -14.45 -7.52
CA ILE A 213 4.82 -13.11 -8.13
C ILE A 213 3.48 -12.41 -7.87
N ALA A 214 2.36 -13.09 -8.09
CA ALA A 214 1.03 -12.52 -7.85
C ALA A 214 0.79 -12.21 -6.37
N ALA A 215 1.07 -13.15 -5.46
CA ALA A 215 0.88 -12.98 -4.03
C ALA A 215 1.75 -11.84 -3.46
N ARG A 216 3.06 -11.87 -3.73
CA ARG A 216 4.02 -10.84 -3.29
C ARG A 216 3.64 -9.46 -3.82
N THR A 217 3.37 -9.36 -5.13
CA THR A 217 3.08 -8.07 -5.75
C THR A 217 1.75 -7.50 -5.25
N PHE A 218 0.75 -8.35 -4.98
CA PHE A 218 -0.52 -7.91 -4.40
C PHE A 218 -0.35 -7.32 -2.99
N VAL A 219 0.41 -7.98 -2.11
CA VAL A 219 0.68 -7.47 -0.74
C VAL A 219 1.50 -6.18 -0.79
N GLN A 220 2.53 -6.12 -1.64
CA GLN A 220 3.29 -4.90 -1.89
C GLN A 220 2.38 -3.78 -2.39
N GLY A 221 1.46 -4.10 -3.30
CA GLY A 221 0.41 -3.20 -3.78
C GLY A 221 -0.41 -2.63 -2.62
N LEU A 222 -0.92 -3.47 -1.72
CA LEU A 222 -1.64 -3.03 -0.52
C LEU A 222 -0.77 -2.16 0.41
N SER A 223 0.52 -2.45 0.54
CA SER A 223 1.46 -1.65 1.34
C SER A 223 1.63 -0.24 0.76
N VAL A 224 1.82 -0.12 -0.55
CA VAL A 224 1.91 1.17 -1.23
C VAL A 224 0.59 1.93 -1.11
N GLY A 225 -0.55 1.27 -1.32
CA GLY A 225 -1.88 1.87 -1.15
C GLY A 225 -2.10 2.41 0.27
N ARG A 226 -1.67 1.65 1.29
CA ARG A 226 -1.65 2.07 2.70
C ARG A 226 -0.82 3.34 2.90
N GLU A 227 0.42 3.35 2.43
CA GLU A 227 1.33 4.48 2.61
C GLU A 227 0.83 5.74 1.91
N VAL A 228 0.34 5.62 0.67
CA VAL A 228 -0.27 6.73 -0.08
C VAL A 228 -1.48 7.27 0.68
N ALA A 229 -2.42 6.42 1.10
CA ALA A 229 -3.59 6.83 1.84
C ALA A 229 -3.23 7.54 3.16
N GLN A 230 -2.22 7.07 3.89
CA GLN A 230 -1.77 7.68 5.13
C GLN A 230 -1.09 9.03 4.92
N ARG A 231 -0.17 9.12 3.94
CA ARG A 231 0.63 10.34 3.69
C ARG A 231 -0.20 11.46 3.06
N VAL A 232 -1.02 11.15 2.05
CA VAL A 232 -1.83 12.13 1.32
C VAL A 232 -2.89 12.77 2.22
N SER A 233 -3.49 11.98 3.13
CA SER A 233 -4.49 12.47 4.08
C SER A 233 -3.92 13.36 5.20
N LYS A 234 -2.58 13.50 5.27
CA LYS A 234 -1.88 14.30 6.28
C LYS A 234 -1.08 15.46 5.68
N VAL A 235 -1.28 15.77 4.40
CA VAL A 235 -0.68 16.94 3.76
C VAL A 235 -1.23 18.21 4.40
N SER A 236 -0.33 19.12 4.79
CA SER A 236 -0.70 20.36 5.46
C SER A 236 -1.46 21.30 4.53
N SER A 237 -2.53 21.90 5.05
CA SER A 237 -3.33 22.89 4.34
C SER A 237 -2.57 24.20 4.11
N THR A 238 -2.73 24.81 2.94
CA THR A 238 -2.11 26.10 2.63
C THR A 238 -2.80 27.25 3.39
N PRO A 239 -2.10 28.38 3.66
CA PRO A 239 -2.74 29.55 4.27
C PRO A 239 -3.93 30.09 3.46
N ALA A 240 -3.87 30.00 2.12
CA ALA A 240 -4.99 30.40 1.26
C ALA A 240 -6.23 29.52 1.46
N CYS A 241 -6.02 28.20 1.57
CA CYS A 241 -7.09 27.27 1.91
C CYS A 241 -7.70 27.59 3.28
N ILE A 242 -6.88 27.78 4.31
CA ILE A 242 -7.41 28.07 5.66
C ILE A 242 -8.22 29.36 5.67
N ARG A 243 -7.76 30.43 5.01
CA ARG A 243 -8.55 31.67 4.87
C ARG A 243 -9.91 31.42 4.20
N ALA A 244 -9.95 30.62 3.14
CA ALA A 244 -11.20 30.30 2.45
C ALA A 244 -12.15 29.45 3.31
N VAL A 245 -11.63 28.45 4.02
CA VAL A 245 -12.42 27.64 4.96
C VAL A 245 -12.95 28.50 6.11
N THR A 246 -12.15 29.41 6.66
CA THR A 246 -12.59 30.37 7.68
C THR A 246 -13.69 31.29 7.15
N LYS A 247 -13.53 31.80 5.92
CA LYS A 247 -14.56 32.58 5.23
C LYS A 247 -15.87 31.81 5.06
N MET A 248 -15.77 30.52 4.78
CA MET A 248 -16.92 29.66 4.55
C MET A 248 -17.64 29.28 5.86
N LEU A 249 -16.91 28.91 6.91
CA LEU A 249 -17.50 28.34 8.12
C LEU A 249 -17.78 29.37 9.22
N TYR A 250 -16.91 30.36 9.39
CA TYR A 250 -16.90 31.22 10.58
C TYR A 250 -17.22 32.68 10.33
N CYS A 251 -17.02 33.21 9.12
CA CYS A 251 -17.45 34.59 8.82
C CYS A 251 -18.96 34.86 8.97
N PRO A 252 -19.89 33.90 8.89
CA PRO A 252 -21.28 34.12 9.27
C PRO A 252 -21.43 34.58 10.73
N PHE A 253 -20.59 34.11 11.66
CA PHE A 253 -20.56 34.58 13.05
C PHE A 253 -20.22 36.07 13.11
N CYS A 254 -19.24 36.49 12.30
CA CYS A 254 -18.79 37.87 12.26
C CYS A 254 -19.82 38.83 11.63
N GLN A 255 -20.77 38.32 10.84
CA GLN A 255 -21.85 39.10 10.24
C GLN A 255 -23.21 38.95 10.95
N SER A 256 -23.21 38.53 12.22
CA SER A 256 -24.44 38.40 13.01
C SER A 256 -25.41 37.33 12.47
N MET A 257 -24.88 36.27 11.83
CA MET A 257 -25.66 35.18 11.22
C MET A 257 -25.06 33.79 11.53
N PRO A 258 -24.83 33.42 12.80
CA PRO A 258 -24.12 32.17 13.14
C PRO A 258 -24.86 30.87 12.76
N GLY A 259 -26.18 30.93 12.55
CA GLY A 259 -27.00 29.76 12.17
C GLY A 259 -27.03 29.44 10.66
N VAL A 260 -26.45 30.30 9.80
CA VAL A 260 -26.52 30.13 8.35
C VAL A 260 -25.38 29.23 7.87
N LYS A 261 -25.72 28.08 7.28
CA LYS A 261 -24.75 27.14 6.70
C LYS A 261 -24.34 27.55 5.27
N PRO A 262 -23.11 27.22 4.82
CA PRO A 262 -22.65 27.49 3.46
C PRO A 262 -23.47 26.79 2.38
N CYS A 263 -23.59 27.45 1.23
CA CYS A 263 -24.14 26.86 0.02
C CYS A 263 -23.31 25.67 -0.45
N LYS A 264 -23.95 24.66 -1.05
CA LYS A 264 -23.25 23.45 -1.54
C LYS A 264 -22.14 23.77 -2.54
N ASN A 265 -22.45 24.53 -3.59
CA ASN A 265 -21.48 24.87 -4.64
C ASN A 265 -20.35 25.77 -4.12
N TYR A 266 -20.64 26.62 -3.13
CA TYR A 266 -19.61 27.40 -2.44
C TYR A 266 -18.65 26.48 -1.69
N CYS A 267 -19.18 25.52 -0.92
CA CYS A 267 -18.39 24.49 -0.25
C CYS A 267 -17.53 23.70 -1.24
N LEU A 268 -18.10 23.28 -2.37
CA LEU A 268 -17.36 22.53 -3.38
C LEU A 268 -16.19 23.33 -3.95
N ASN A 269 -16.37 24.61 -4.26
CA ASN A 269 -15.27 25.44 -4.77
C ASN A 269 -14.17 25.65 -3.72
N VAL A 270 -14.52 25.85 -2.46
CA VAL A 270 -13.53 25.94 -1.36
C VAL A 270 -12.78 24.62 -1.21
N MET A 271 -13.48 23.50 -1.11
CA MET A 271 -12.89 22.17 -0.90
C MET A 271 -12.04 21.72 -2.10
N LYS A 272 -12.48 21.95 -3.34
CA LYS A 272 -11.70 21.65 -4.55
C LYS A 272 -10.44 22.48 -4.66
N GLY A 273 -10.49 23.76 -4.27
CA GLY A 273 -9.30 24.62 -4.19
C GLY A 273 -8.30 24.13 -3.13
N CYS A 274 -8.80 23.74 -1.96
CA CYS A 274 -7.99 23.20 -0.86
C CYS A 274 -7.36 21.83 -1.18
N LEU A 275 -8.09 20.94 -1.85
CA LEU A 275 -7.71 19.56 -2.13
C LEU A 275 -7.20 19.36 -3.57
N ALA A 276 -6.82 20.44 -4.24
CA ALA A 276 -6.46 20.43 -5.64
C ALA A 276 -5.27 19.51 -5.95
N ASN A 277 -4.26 19.50 -5.06
CA ASN A 277 -3.11 18.61 -5.19
C ASN A 277 -3.52 17.15 -4.96
N GLN A 278 -4.37 16.87 -3.98
CA GLN A 278 -4.86 15.52 -3.70
C GLN A 278 -5.65 14.96 -4.89
N ALA A 279 -6.45 15.80 -5.56
CA ALA A 279 -7.19 15.41 -6.76
C ALA A 279 -6.27 15.03 -7.95
N ASP A 280 -5.04 15.55 -8.04
CA ASP A 280 -4.07 15.14 -9.07
C ASP A 280 -3.64 13.66 -8.94
N LEU A 281 -3.85 13.00 -7.78
CA LEU A 281 -3.60 11.57 -7.65
C LEU A 281 -4.63 10.70 -8.38
N ASP A 282 -5.84 11.22 -8.61
CA ASP A 282 -6.99 10.41 -9.02
C ASP A 282 -6.73 9.55 -10.27
N PRO A 283 -6.09 10.06 -11.35
CA PRO A 283 -5.82 9.25 -12.53
C PRO A 283 -4.91 8.04 -12.26
N GLU A 284 -3.82 8.22 -11.51
CA GLU A 284 -2.89 7.14 -11.19
C GLU A 284 -3.46 6.22 -10.12
N TRP A 285 -4.22 6.76 -9.17
CA TRP A 285 -4.93 5.99 -8.15
C TRP A 285 -5.92 5.01 -8.80
N ASN A 286 -6.74 5.47 -9.75
CA ASN A 286 -7.67 4.59 -10.45
C ASN A 286 -6.96 3.50 -11.26
N GLN A 287 -5.86 3.84 -11.95
CA GLN A 287 -5.05 2.85 -12.67
C GLN A 287 -4.41 1.81 -11.73
N TYR A 288 -3.94 2.26 -10.57
CA TYR A 288 -3.43 1.39 -9.51
C TYR A 288 -4.53 0.45 -8.98
N ILE A 289 -5.71 0.97 -8.68
CA ILE A 289 -6.85 0.17 -8.22
C ILE A 289 -7.24 -0.87 -9.29
N ASP A 290 -7.27 -0.48 -10.56
CA ASP A 290 -7.54 -1.41 -11.67
C ASP A 290 -6.49 -2.53 -11.75
N ALA A 291 -5.22 -2.19 -11.63
CA ALA A 291 -4.15 -3.18 -11.62
C ALA A 291 -4.23 -4.11 -10.39
N MET A 292 -4.58 -3.57 -9.21
CA MET A 292 -4.84 -4.36 -8.00
C MET A 292 -5.99 -5.36 -8.22
N LEU A 293 -7.09 -4.93 -8.83
CA LEU A 293 -8.23 -5.78 -9.13
C LEU A 293 -7.88 -6.90 -10.12
N LEU A 294 -7.03 -6.63 -11.12
CA LEU A 294 -6.53 -7.65 -12.04
C LEU A 294 -5.71 -8.73 -11.33
N VAL A 295 -4.79 -8.34 -10.45
CA VAL A 295 -3.99 -9.31 -9.68
C VAL A 295 -4.87 -10.07 -8.67
N ALA A 296 -5.86 -9.42 -8.05
CA ALA A 296 -6.82 -10.09 -7.18
C ALA A 296 -7.61 -11.20 -7.91
N GLN A 297 -7.98 -10.99 -9.18
CA GLN A 297 -8.60 -12.05 -10.00
C GLN A 297 -7.66 -13.24 -10.23
N ARG A 298 -6.34 -13.02 -10.32
CA ARG A 298 -5.36 -14.12 -10.41
C ARG A 298 -5.27 -14.93 -9.12
N LEU A 299 -5.43 -14.27 -7.97
CA LEU A 299 -5.48 -14.93 -6.66
C LEU A 299 -6.76 -15.75 -6.43
N GLU A 300 -7.84 -15.51 -7.18
CA GLU A 300 -9.03 -16.38 -7.21
C GLU A 300 -8.91 -17.51 -8.25
N GLY A 301 -8.00 -17.37 -9.21
CA GLY A 301 -7.85 -18.30 -10.32
C GLY A 301 -7.25 -19.65 -9.92
N PRO A 302 -7.20 -20.62 -10.85
CA PRO A 302 -6.71 -21.99 -10.59
C PRO A 302 -5.20 -22.07 -10.30
N PHE A 303 -4.46 -20.99 -10.52
CA PHE A 303 -3.02 -20.88 -10.25
C PHE A 303 -2.73 -19.94 -9.07
N ASN A 304 -3.68 -19.80 -8.15
CA ASN A 304 -3.43 -19.09 -6.91
C ASN A 304 -2.40 -19.85 -6.05
N ILE A 305 -1.76 -19.14 -5.13
CA ILE A 305 -0.67 -19.68 -4.32
C ILE A 305 -1.09 -20.86 -3.46
N GLU A 306 -2.33 -20.89 -2.99
CA GLU A 306 -2.84 -21.98 -2.17
C GLU A 306 -2.97 -23.28 -2.98
N SER A 307 -3.58 -23.23 -4.18
CA SER A 307 -3.69 -24.37 -5.10
C SER A 307 -2.34 -24.91 -5.58
N VAL A 308 -1.27 -24.11 -5.51
CA VAL A 308 0.09 -24.52 -5.88
C VAL A 308 0.86 -25.06 -4.68
N MET A 309 0.76 -24.41 -3.53
CA MET A 309 1.54 -24.74 -2.33
C MET A 309 0.92 -25.85 -1.50
N GLU A 310 -0.40 -25.94 -1.39
CA GLU A 310 -1.05 -26.99 -0.59
C GLU A 310 -0.66 -28.41 -1.05
N PRO A 311 -0.67 -28.77 -2.35
CA PRO A 311 -0.26 -30.11 -2.79
C PRO A 311 1.23 -30.20 -3.15
N ILE A 312 2.08 -29.28 -2.69
CA ILE A 312 3.50 -29.28 -3.09
C ILE A 312 4.25 -30.51 -2.58
N ASP A 313 3.91 -30.98 -1.38
CA ASP A 313 4.44 -32.20 -0.78
C ASP A 313 4.10 -33.43 -1.62
N VAL A 314 2.85 -33.56 -2.07
CA VAL A 314 2.40 -34.63 -2.97
C VAL A 314 3.13 -34.58 -4.32
N LYS A 315 3.27 -33.39 -4.92
CA LYS A 315 3.97 -33.24 -6.22
C LYS A 315 5.45 -33.57 -6.11
N ILE A 316 6.11 -33.15 -5.04
CA ILE A 316 7.52 -33.50 -4.80
C ILE A 316 7.65 -35.00 -4.56
N SER A 317 6.74 -35.61 -3.81
CA SER A 317 6.68 -37.06 -3.59
C SER A 317 6.49 -37.84 -4.91
N GLU A 318 5.61 -37.36 -5.80
CA GLU A 318 5.40 -37.91 -7.14
C GLU A 318 6.70 -37.87 -7.96
N ALA A 319 7.42 -36.74 -7.97
CA ALA A 319 8.71 -36.64 -8.64
C ALA A 319 9.73 -37.66 -8.11
N ILE A 320 9.81 -37.81 -6.78
CA ILE A 320 10.68 -38.80 -6.14
C ILE A 320 10.29 -40.21 -6.60
N MET A 321 9.00 -40.54 -6.59
CA MET A 321 8.51 -41.84 -7.07
C MET A 321 8.88 -42.11 -8.54
N ILE A 322 8.70 -41.12 -9.43
CA ILE A 322 9.07 -41.24 -10.85
C ILE A 322 10.55 -41.57 -11.02
N MET A 323 11.43 -40.92 -10.26
CA MET A 323 12.87 -41.20 -10.32
C MET A 323 13.22 -42.57 -9.74
N GLN A 324 12.51 -43.02 -8.71
CA GLN A 324 12.68 -44.38 -8.17
C GLN A 324 12.27 -45.44 -9.20
N ASP A 325 11.11 -45.28 -9.83
CA ASP A 325 10.58 -46.23 -10.82
C ASP A 325 11.48 -46.32 -12.06
N ASN A 326 12.04 -45.18 -12.50
CA ASN A 326 12.93 -45.11 -13.66
C ASN A 326 14.42 -45.25 -13.31
N SER A 327 14.75 -45.58 -12.04
CA SER A 327 16.12 -45.55 -11.51
C SER A 327 17.11 -46.38 -12.33
N ALA A 328 16.71 -47.56 -12.80
CA ALA A 328 17.54 -48.43 -13.64
C ALA A 328 17.86 -47.81 -15.00
N GLN A 329 16.86 -47.20 -15.65
CA GLN A 329 17.02 -46.55 -16.95
C GLN A 329 17.90 -45.30 -16.82
N VAL A 330 17.67 -44.49 -15.79
CA VAL A 330 18.46 -43.28 -15.52
C VAL A 330 19.91 -43.67 -15.23
N SER A 331 20.14 -44.67 -14.36
CA SER A 331 21.49 -45.15 -14.03
C SER A 331 22.20 -45.73 -15.26
N TYR A 332 21.51 -46.52 -16.09
CA TYR A 332 22.08 -47.06 -17.33
C TYR A 332 22.54 -45.95 -18.29
N ARG A 333 21.71 -44.94 -18.53
CA ARG A 333 22.05 -43.83 -19.42
C ARG A 333 23.17 -42.96 -18.85
N VAL A 334 23.16 -42.72 -17.55
CA VAL A 334 24.24 -42.00 -16.86
C VAL A 334 25.56 -42.78 -16.97
N PHE A 335 25.57 -44.09 -16.76
CA PHE A 335 26.79 -44.91 -16.89
C PHE A 335 27.31 -44.94 -18.31
N GLN A 336 26.42 -44.89 -19.31
CA GLN A 336 26.80 -44.77 -20.71
C GLN A 336 27.46 -43.41 -21.01
N GLY A 337 26.97 -42.32 -20.41
CA GLY A 337 27.45 -40.96 -20.68
C GLY A 337 28.65 -40.51 -19.82
N CYS A 338 28.67 -40.88 -18.55
CA CYS A 338 29.68 -40.48 -17.55
C CYS A 338 30.71 -41.59 -17.24
N GLY A 339 30.51 -42.80 -17.77
CA GLY A 339 31.32 -43.97 -17.48
C GLY A 339 30.82 -44.74 -16.25
N GLN A 340 31.23 -46.00 -16.10
CA GLN A 340 30.78 -46.82 -14.98
C GLN A 340 31.52 -46.41 -13.69
N PRO A 341 30.81 -46.03 -12.61
CA PRO A 341 31.44 -45.64 -11.36
C PRO A 341 32.09 -46.83 -10.66
N LYS A 342 33.07 -46.55 -9.80
CA LYS A 342 33.79 -47.60 -9.07
C LYS A 342 32.86 -48.27 -8.06
N PRO A 343 32.81 -49.62 -7.99
CA PRO A 343 32.03 -50.30 -6.97
C PRO A 343 32.57 -49.94 -5.59
N ALA A 344 31.67 -49.63 -4.66
CA ALA A 344 32.00 -49.47 -3.26
C ALA A 344 32.52 -50.84 -2.76
N GLY A 345 33.75 -50.87 -2.26
CA GLY A 345 34.40 -52.11 -1.82
C GLY A 345 33.52 -52.87 -0.82
N ILE A 346 33.59 -54.21 -0.86
CA ILE A 346 32.79 -55.10 -0.02
C ILE A 346 33.20 -54.96 1.45
N THR A 347 32.63 -53.99 2.17
CA THR A 347 32.60 -53.99 3.63
C THR A 347 31.27 -54.59 4.08
N ARG A 348 31.35 -55.80 4.65
CA ARG A 348 30.25 -56.47 5.36
C ARG A 348 29.85 -55.65 6.60
N SER A 349 29.07 -54.59 6.44
CA SER A 349 28.17 -54.00 7.45
C SER A 349 27.49 -52.75 6.92
N ALA A 350 26.53 -52.94 6.02
CA ALA A 350 25.34 -52.11 5.95
C ALA A 350 24.31 -52.96 5.20
N ARG A 351 23.27 -53.47 5.87
CA ARG A 351 22.03 -53.79 5.14
C ARG A 351 21.62 -52.47 4.50
N GLY A 352 21.78 -52.40 3.18
CA GLY A 352 21.70 -51.16 2.43
C GLY A 352 20.38 -50.48 2.73
N VAL A 353 20.44 -49.16 2.85
CA VAL A 353 19.23 -48.33 2.80
C VAL A 353 18.42 -48.65 1.54
N SER A 354 19.03 -49.21 0.48
CA SER A 354 18.35 -49.70 -0.73
C SER A 354 17.31 -50.80 -0.47
N ASP A 355 17.53 -51.73 0.47
CA ASP A 355 16.51 -52.74 0.82
C ASP A 355 15.32 -52.09 1.55
N VAL A 356 15.55 -51.01 2.31
CA VAL A 356 14.48 -50.24 2.97
C VAL A 356 13.75 -49.31 1.97
N PHE A 357 14.48 -48.78 0.99
CA PHE A 357 13.96 -47.93 -0.09
C PHE A 357 13.16 -48.72 -1.13
N ASN A 358 13.36 -50.04 -1.26
CA ASN A 358 12.56 -50.87 -2.16
C ASN A 358 11.45 -51.66 -1.43
N ALA A 359 11.64 -52.05 -0.15
CA ALA A 359 10.71 -52.95 0.54
C ALA A 359 9.51 -52.30 1.25
N ARG A 360 9.40 -50.96 1.30
CA ARG A 360 8.29 -50.25 1.98
C ARG A 360 7.24 -49.62 1.07
N PHE A 361 7.37 -49.74 -0.24
CA PHE A 361 6.44 -49.13 -1.17
C PHE A 361 5.23 -50.03 -1.39
N ARG A 362 4.12 -49.74 -0.68
CA ARG A 362 2.79 -50.01 -1.24
C ARG A 362 2.47 -48.86 -2.19
N PRO A 363 2.31 -49.11 -3.51
CA PRO A 363 1.75 -48.12 -4.40
C PRO A 363 0.37 -47.75 -3.88
N TYR A 364 0.15 -46.47 -3.66
CA TYR A 364 -1.20 -45.96 -3.48
C TYR A 364 -1.94 -46.15 -4.81
N SER A 365 -3.15 -46.73 -4.80
CA SER A 365 -3.92 -46.86 -6.04
C SER A 365 -4.33 -45.45 -6.49
N PRO A 366 -4.38 -45.15 -7.79
CA PRO A 366 -4.86 -43.84 -8.29
C PRO A 366 -6.31 -43.51 -7.90
N GLU A 367 -7.06 -44.49 -7.39
CA GLU A 367 -8.45 -44.36 -6.92
C GLU A 367 -8.54 -44.03 -5.43
N GLU A 368 -7.48 -44.29 -4.67
CA GLU A 368 -7.28 -43.61 -3.41
C GLU A 368 -6.58 -42.29 -3.76
N ARG A 369 -7.33 -41.19 -3.75
CA ARG A 369 -6.74 -39.91 -3.39
C ARG A 369 -6.47 -39.98 -1.89
N PRO A 370 -5.46 -39.31 -1.32
CA PRO A 370 -5.43 -39.07 0.11
C PRO A 370 -6.55 -38.09 0.45
N THR A 371 -7.80 -38.48 0.23
CA THR A 371 -8.91 -37.94 0.98
C THR A 371 -8.76 -38.52 2.37
N THR A 372 -8.30 -37.66 3.27
CA THR A 372 -8.76 -37.65 4.67
C THR A 372 -8.47 -38.94 5.46
N ALA A 373 -7.21 -39.17 5.80
CA ALA A 373 -6.83 -40.02 6.92
C ALA A 373 -6.00 -39.24 7.95
N THR A 374 -6.56 -38.12 8.43
CA THR A 374 -6.39 -37.49 9.76
C THR A 374 -7.10 -36.13 9.71
N GLY A 375 -8.36 -36.10 10.16
CA GLY A 375 -9.25 -34.92 10.14
C GLY A 375 -8.86 -33.81 11.12
N THR A 376 -7.66 -33.25 11.01
CA THR A 376 -7.28 -32.05 11.77
C THR A 376 -6.44 -31.03 10.99
N SER A 377 -5.64 -31.42 9.98
CA SER A 377 -4.86 -30.46 9.17
C SER A 377 -5.58 -30.00 7.91
N LEU A 378 -6.23 -30.90 7.15
CA LEU A 378 -6.95 -30.57 5.91
C LEU A 378 -8.25 -29.78 6.16
N ASP A 379 -8.97 -30.05 7.24
CA ASP A 379 -10.15 -29.24 7.62
C ASP A 379 -9.74 -27.82 8.05
N ARG A 380 -8.57 -27.67 8.68
CA ARG A 380 -8.00 -26.36 9.01
C ARG A 380 -7.59 -25.62 7.73
N LEU A 381 -6.96 -26.30 6.78
CA LEU A 381 -6.62 -25.73 5.47
C LEU A 381 -7.87 -25.35 4.66
N ARG A 382 -8.93 -26.15 4.70
CA ARG A 382 -10.21 -25.83 4.03
C ARG A 382 -10.95 -24.64 4.68
N ILE A 383 -10.86 -24.47 5.99
CA ILE A 383 -11.38 -23.27 6.68
C ILE A 383 -10.55 -22.04 6.28
N VAL A 384 -9.23 -22.20 6.22
CA VAL A 384 -8.26 -21.17 5.80
C VAL A 384 -8.49 -20.78 4.33
N TRP A 385 -8.78 -21.74 3.44
CA TRP A 385 -9.19 -21.55 2.03
C TRP A 385 -10.39 -20.64 1.93
N ASN A 386 -11.48 -20.98 2.63
CA ASN A 386 -12.70 -20.17 2.59
C ASN A 386 -12.41 -18.76 3.11
N ALA A 387 -11.62 -18.63 4.17
CA ALA A 387 -11.25 -17.33 4.73
C ALA A 387 -10.42 -16.47 3.75
N MET A 388 -9.50 -17.07 2.99
CA MET A 388 -8.73 -16.38 1.97
C MET A 388 -9.60 -15.93 0.81
N GLN A 389 -10.41 -16.84 0.27
CA GLN A 389 -11.28 -16.53 -0.85
C GLN A 389 -12.31 -15.46 -0.49
N HIS A 390 -12.90 -15.51 0.71
CA HIS A 390 -13.72 -14.43 1.24
C HIS A 390 -12.94 -13.12 1.39
N SER A 391 -11.68 -13.17 1.83
CA SER A 391 -10.84 -11.96 1.95
C SER A 391 -10.53 -11.34 0.59
N VAL A 392 -10.32 -12.14 -0.46
CA VAL A 392 -10.09 -11.66 -1.83
C VAL A 392 -11.36 -11.04 -2.43
N VAL A 393 -12.52 -11.64 -2.19
CA VAL A 393 -13.80 -11.08 -2.63
C VAL A 393 -14.08 -9.75 -1.93
N ASP A 394 -13.93 -9.70 -0.60
CA ASP A 394 -14.15 -8.48 0.18
C ASP A 394 -13.22 -7.34 -0.24
N ILE A 395 -11.91 -7.59 -0.39
CA ILE A 395 -10.99 -6.52 -0.80
C ILE A 395 -11.30 -6.03 -2.22
N LYS A 396 -11.77 -6.89 -3.14
CA LYS A 396 -12.19 -6.45 -4.47
C LYS A 396 -13.38 -5.50 -4.41
N GLU A 397 -14.35 -5.76 -3.54
CA GLU A 397 -15.49 -4.84 -3.32
C GLU A 397 -15.01 -3.51 -2.75
N LYS A 398 -14.18 -3.54 -1.70
CA LYS A 398 -13.62 -2.32 -1.11
C LYS A 398 -12.77 -1.51 -2.08
N LEU A 399 -11.93 -2.17 -2.89
CA LEU A 399 -11.12 -1.50 -3.91
C LEU A 399 -12.00 -0.79 -4.95
N LYS A 400 -13.14 -1.37 -5.34
CA LYS A 400 -14.10 -0.72 -6.25
C LYS A 400 -14.71 0.52 -5.61
N ASP A 401 -15.07 0.46 -4.33
CA ASP A 401 -15.63 1.61 -3.57
C ASP A 401 -14.62 2.76 -3.46
N PHE A 402 -13.31 2.45 -3.47
CA PHE A 402 -12.24 3.45 -3.41
C PHE A 402 -11.84 4.04 -4.76
N LYS A 403 -12.48 3.65 -5.87
CA LYS A 403 -12.31 4.37 -7.13
C LYS A 403 -12.81 5.80 -7.02
N LYS A 404 -12.13 6.72 -7.68
CA LYS A 404 -12.44 8.16 -7.66
C LYS A 404 -12.44 8.79 -6.26
N PHE A 405 -11.81 8.14 -5.27
CA PHE A 405 -11.84 8.62 -3.88
C PHE A 405 -11.32 10.06 -3.76
N TRP A 406 -10.19 10.37 -4.41
CA TRP A 406 -9.53 11.66 -4.28
C TRP A 406 -10.29 12.79 -4.99
N SER A 407 -10.90 12.52 -6.15
CA SER A 407 -11.75 13.50 -6.83
C SER A 407 -13.10 13.70 -6.14
N ASN A 408 -13.66 12.67 -5.49
CA ASN A 408 -14.96 12.73 -4.84
C ASN A 408 -14.91 13.22 -3.39
N LEU A 409 -13.72 13.41 -2.83
CA LEU A 409 -13.54 13.85 -1.45
C LEU A 409 -14.27 15.19 -1.15
N PRO A 410 -14.21 16.24 -2.01
CA PRO A 410 -15.00 17.46 -1.83
C PRO A 410 -16.51 17.21 -1.73
N GLU A 411 -17.06 16.31 -2.55
CA GLU A 411 -18.49 15.98 -2.53
C GLU A 411 -18.88 15.26 -1.24
N ALA A 412 -18.04 14.33 -0.77
CA ALA A 412 -18.25 13.63 0.50
C ALA A 412 -18.15 14.56 1.73
N MET A 413 -17.37 15.64 1.61
CA MET A 413 -17.23 16.66 2.67
C MET A 413 -18.39 17.66 2.67
N CYS A 414 -18.91 18.02 1.49
CA CYS A 414 -19.96 19.04 1.33
C CYS A 414 -21.40 18.45 1.38
N VAL A 415 -21.62 17.44 2.22
CA VAL A 415 -22.92 16.80 2.43
C VAL A 415 -23.81 17.65 3.34
N GLU A 416 -25.11 17.61 3.06
CA GLU A 416 -26.17 18.27 3.81
C GLU A 416 -26.14 17.89 5.28
N ASP A 417 -26.55 18.83 6.14
CA ASP A 417 -26.56 18.75 7.60
C ASP A 417 -25.20 18.70 8.30
N ARG A 418 -24.16 18.16 7.65
CA ARG A 418 -22.79 18.09 8.20
C ARG A 418 -22.01 19.39 7.98
N VAL A 419 -22.04 19.92 6.76
CA VAL A 419 -21.31 21.16 6.40
C VAL A 419 -22.21 22.17 5.69
N THR A 420 -23.09 21.71 4.80
CA THR A 420 -23.88 22.59 3.91
C THR A 420 -25.33 22.72 4.36
N ALA A 421 -26.00 23.78 3.89
CA ALA A 421 -27.44 23.91 3.98
C ALA A 421 -28.12 22.86 3.07
N GLY A 422 -29.21 22.25 3.54
CA GLY A 422 -29.96 21.23 2.76
C GLY A 422 -30.64 21.78 1.50
N ASN A 423 -31.07 20.88 0.61
CA ASN A 423 -31.67 21.19 -0.71
C ASN A 423 -32.93 22.08 -0.67
N ALA A 424 -33.52 22.35 0.50
CA ALA A 424 -34.69 23.22 0.64
C ALA A 424 -34.38 24.73 0.60
N SER A 425 -33.11 25.13 0.38
CA SER A 425 -32.67 26.53 0.57
C SER A 425 -31.51 26.98 -0.33
N GLU A 426 -31.49 26.66 -1.62
CA GLU A 426 -30.48 27.25 -2.55
C GLU A 426 -30.47 28.79 -2.52
N GLU A 427 -31.55 29.41 -2.04
CA GLU A 427 -31.69 30.86 -1.88
C GLU A 427 -31.41 31.37 -0.45
N GLU A 428 -31.25 30.49 0.55
CA GLU A 428 -31.11 30.85 1.97
C GLU A 428 -29.84 30.31 2.64
N CYS A 429 -28.78 30.10 1.87
CA CYS A 429 -27.48 29.63 2.35
C CYS A 429 -26.43 30.76 2.39
N TRP A 430 -25.30 30.51 3.03
CA TRP A 430 -24.16 31.44 3.06
C TRP A 430 -23.34 31.31 1.77
N ASN A 431 -23.24 32.39 1.01
CA ASN A 431 -22.52 32.43 -0.28
C ASN A 431 -21.11 33.04 -0.18
N GLY A 432 -20.61 33.27 1.04
CA GLY A 432 -19.32 33.93 1.30
C GLY A 432 -19.41 35.44 1.53
N HIS A 433 -20.56 36.06 1.23
CA HIS A 433 -20.76 37.49 1.42
C HIS A 433 -21.99 37.82 2.25
N THR A 434 -23.13 37.18 1.94
CA THR A 434 -24.42 37.36 2.61
C THR A 434 -25.18 36.03 2.65
N LYS A 435 -26.34 36.02 3.32
CA LYS A 435 -27.34 34.97 3.10
C LYS A 435 -27.95 35.18 1.71
N GLY A 436 -27.91 34.16 0.85
CA GLY A 436 -28.39 34.24 -0.52
C GLY A 436 -27.82 33.15 -1.43
N ARG A 437 -28.21 33.19 -2.71
CA ARG A 437 -27.74 32.24 -3.72
C ARG A 437 -26.25 32.39 -4.00
N TYR A 438 -25.57 31.26 -4.23
CA TYR A 438 -24.21 31.21 -4.78
C TYR A 438 -24.26 31.08 -6.30
N PHE A 439 -23.72 32.07 -7.01
CA PHE A 439 -23.76 32.16 -8.47
C PHE A 439 -22.57 31.50 -9.20
N PRO A 440 -21.32 31.53 -8.68
CA PRO A 440 -20.20 30.96 -9.41
C PRO A 440 -20.36 29.46 -9.68
N GLU A 441 -19.88 29.02 -10.84
CA GLU A 441 -19.88 27.61 -11.22
C GLU A 441 -18.82 26.82 -10.43
N VAL A 442 -19.10 25.52 -10.27
CA VAL A 442 -18.18 24.61 -9.59
C VAL A 442 -17.00 24.29 -10.49
N GLN A 443 -15.79 24.53 -9.99
CA GLN A 443 -14.54 24.23 -10.69
C GLN A 443 -14.35 22.72 -10.89
N LYS A 444 -13.57 22.35 -11.91
CA LYS A 444 -13.18 20.95 -12.14
C LYS A 444 -12.10 20.52 -11.14
N ASP A 445 -11.87 19.22 -11.02
CA ASP A 445 -10.92 18.66 -10.06
C ASP A 445 -9.47 18.80 -10.56
N GLY A 446 -8.51 18.76 -9.63
CA GLY A 446 -7.07 18.85 -9.94
C GLY A 446 -6.52 20.27 -9.93
N LEU A 447 -5.19 20.37 -9.84
CA LEU A 447 -4.46 21.61 -9.59
C LEU A 447 -4.64 22.63 -10.73
N THR A 448 -4.49 22.18 -11.97
CA THR A 448 -4.54 23.04 -13.16
C THR A 448 -5.90 23.70 -13.37
N ASN A 449 -6.97 23.08 -12.86
CA ASN A 449 -8.34 23.60 -12.97
C ASN A 449 -8.68 24.65 -11.89
N GLN A 450 -7.79 24.92 -10.93
CA GLN A 450 -8.04 25.92 -9.87
C GLN A 450 -7.55 27.33 -10.21
N VAL A 451 -6.99 27.57 -11.40
CA VAL A 451 -6.44 28.89 -11.77
C VAL A 451 -7.49 30.00 -11.70
N ASN A 452 -8.75 29.66 -12.00
CA ASN A 452 -9.90 30.58 -11.98
C ASN A 452 -10.85 30.31 -10.80
N ASN A 453 -10.38 29.61 -9.76
CA ASN A 453 -11.23 29.34 -8.59
C ASN A 453 -11.57 30.66 -7.87
N PRO A 454 -12.86 31.01 -7.73
CA PRO A 454 -13.27 32.29 -7.16
C PRO A 454 -13.03 32.38 -5.65
N GLU A 455 -12.86 31.25 -4.96
CA GLU A 455 -12.81 31.19 -3.49
C GLU A 455 -11.41 30.97 -2.93
N VAL A 456 -10.53 30.30 -3.68
CA VAL A 456 -9.19 29.92 -3.21
C VAL A 456 -8.14 30.35 -4.24
N GLY A 457 -7.22 31.22 -3.83
CA GLY A 457 -6.04 31.54 -4.63
C GLY A 457 -5.04 30.39 -4.61
N VAL A 458 -4.99 29.59 -5.67
CA VAL A 458 -4.11 28.42 -5.80
C VAL A 458 -2.95 28.72 -6.76
N ASP A 459 -1.72 28.55 -6.30
CA ASP A 459 -0.52 28.64 -7.16
C ASP A 459 -0.31 27.32 -7.90
N ILE A 460 -0.76 27.26 -9.15
CA ILE A 460 -0.65 26.08 -10.01
C ILE A 460 0.80 25.76 -10.43
N THR A 461 1.73 26.71 -10.27
CA THR A 461 3.13 26.53 -10.67
C THR A 461 3.96 25.79 -9.64
N ARG A 462 3.44 25.63 -8.41
CA ARG A 462 4.11 24.99 -7.28
C ARG A 462 3.29 23.80 -6.78
N PRO A 463 3.30 22.66 -7.51
CA PRO A 463 2.65 21.45 -7.05
C PRO A 463 3.32 20.92 -5.78
N ASP A 464 2.54 20.28 -4.91
CA ASP A 464 3.07 19.67 -3.70
C ASP A 464 4.02 18.51 -4.03
N THR A 465 5.25 18.56 -3.50
CA THR A 465 6.29 17.58 -3.81
C THR A 465 5.99 16.20 -3.23
N LEU A 466 5.35 16.12 -2.06
CA LEU A 466 4.98 14.86 -1.43
C LEU A 466 3.90 14.16 -2.26
N ILE A 467 2.90 14.92 -2.72
CA ILE A 467 1.86 14.44 -3.63
C ILE A 467 2.47 13.87 -4.92
N ARG A 468 3.41 14.60 -5.54
CA ARG A 468 4.09 14.14 -6.76
C ARG A 468 4.91 12.87 -6.53
N GLN A 469 5.53 12.72 -5.36
CA GLN A 469 6.20 11.47 -4.97
C GLN A 469 5.21 10.30 -4.85
N GLN A 470 4.03 10.53 -4.26
CA GLN A 470 3.00 9.48 -4.15
C GLN A 470 2.44 9.08 -5.52
N ILE A 471 2.27 10.03 -6.44
CA ILE A 471 1.89 9.76 -7.84
C ILE A 471 2.93 8.83 -8.51
N MET A 472 4.22 9.09 -8.31
CA MET A 472 5.28 8.23 -8.85
C MET A 472 5.29 6.85 -8.20
N ALA A 473 5.06 6.75 -6.87
CA ALA A 473 4.95 5.48 -6.18
C ALA A 473 3.79 4.62 -6.74
N LEU A 474 2.62 5.24 -6.97
CA LEU A 474 1.47 4.60 -7.61
C LEU A 474 1.80 4.12 -9.03
N ARG A 475 2.49 4.93 -9.84
CA ARG A 475 2.91 4.54 -11.20
C ARG A 475 3.81 3.31 -11.21
N VAL A 476 4.86 3.34 -10.39
CA VAL A 476 5.81 2.23 -10.27
C VAL A 476 5.09 0.96 -9.82
N MET A 477 4.23 1.08 -8.81
CA MET A 477 3.47 -0.07 -8.30
C MET A 477 2.44 -0.58 -9.32
N THR A 478 1.80 0.31 -10.08
CA THR A 478 0.87 -0.05 -11.16
C THR A 478 1.57 -0.86 -12.24
N ASN A 479 2.75 -0.44 -12.67
CA ASN A 479 3.55 -1.21 -13.63
C ASN A 479 3.95 -2.58 -13.06
N LYS A 480 4.31 -2.63 -11.77
CA LYS A 480 4.57 -3.90 -11.07
C LYS A 480 3.38 -4.84 -11.08
N LEU A 481 2.20 -4.35 -10.72
CA LEU A 481 0.96 -5.13 -10.72
C LEU A 481 0.59 -5.63 -12.12
N LYS A 482 0.72 -4.79 -13.15
CA LYS A 482 0.45 -5.18 -14.55
C LYS A 482 1.38 -6.30 -15.03
N ASN A 483 2.67 -6.22 -14.69
CA ASN A 483 3.63 -7.27 -15.06
C ASN A 483 3.40 -8.56 -14.26
N ALA A 484 3.09 -8.45 -12.97
CA ALA A 484 2.70 -9.59 -12.14
C ALA A 484 1.44 -10.30 -12.65
N TYR A 485 0.46 -9.55 -13.16
CA TYR A 485 -0.72 -10.13 -13.81
C TYR A 485 -0.36 -10.97 -15.04
N ASN A 486 0.64 -10.55 -15.81
CA ASN A 486 1.16 -11.31 -16.95
C ASN A 486 2.07 -12.48 -16.54
N GLY A 487 2.45 -12.57 -15.26
CA GLY A 487 3.35 -13.59 -14.73
C GLY A 487 4.83 -13.28 -14.89
N ASN A 488 5.18 -12.01 -15.17
CA ASN A 488 6.56 -11.55 -15.31
C ASN A 488 7.05 -10.95 -13.99
N ASP A 489 8.24 -11.37 -13.54
CA ASP A 489 8.90 -10.78 -12.38
C ASP A 489 9.81 -9.62 -12.82
N ILE A 490 9.45 -8.37 -12.47
CA ILE A 490 10.27 -7.20 -12.79
C ILE A 490 11.54 -7.16 -11.94
N TYR A 491 11.56 -7.81 -10.76
CA TYR A 491 12.74 -7.76 -9.89
C TYR A 491 13.99 -8.38 -10.52
N PHE A 492 13.83 -9.19 -11.57
CA PHE A 492 14.91 -9.93 -12.23
C PHE A 492 14.91 -9.80 -13.77
N GLN A 493 14.24 -8.78 -14.31
CA GLN A 493 14.11 -8.61 -15.76
C GLN A 493 15.41 -8.20 -16.48
N ASP A 494 16.52 -7.99 -15.75
CA ASP A 494 17.85 -7.65 -16.30
C ASP A 494 18.76 -8.87 -16.57
N SER A 495 18.28 -10.10 -16.38
CA SER A 495 19.05 -11.31 -16.70
C SER A 495 18.28 -12.23 -17.61
N SER A 496 18.73 -12.31 -18.87
CA SER A 496 18.32 -13.19 -19.98
C SER A 496 17.03 -12.84 -20.75
N ASP A 497 17.26 -12.59 -22.05
CA ASP A 497 16.33 -12.64 -23.19
C ASP A 497 15.69 -11.32 -23.66
N GLU A 498 16.54 -10.40 -24.15
CA GLU A 498 16.16 -9.62 -25.32
C GLU A 498 15.96 -10.57 -26.52
N GLY A 499 14.71 -10.94 -26.77
CA GLY A 499 14.29 -11.63 -27.97
C GLY A 499 14.64 -10.81 -29.21
N SER A 500 15.73 -11.18 -29.87
CA SER A 500 16.13 -10.72 -31.20
C SER A 500 14.99 -10.93 -32.20
N GLY A 501 14.26 -9.85 -32.50
CA GLY A 501 13.37 -9.77 -33.65
C GLY A 501 14.16 -9.60 -34.94
N SER A 502 14.59 -10.72 -35.53
CA SER A 502 15.14 -10.76 -36.89
C SER A 502 14.07 -10.39 -37.92
N GLY A 503 13.97 -9.12 -38.25
CA GLY A 503 13.23 -8.61 -39.41
C GLY A 503 14.11 -8.53 -40.64
N SER A 504 14.18 -9.61 -41.42
CA SER A 504 14.72 -9.56 -42.79
C SER A 504 13.68 -8.95 -43.72
N GLY A 505 14.00 -7.81 -44.33
CA GLY A 505 13.20 -7.14 -45.34
C GLY A 505 14.09 -6.32 -46.27
N SER A 506 14.49 -6.94 -47.38
CA SER A 506 15.23 -6.36 -48.50
C SER A 506 14.41 -5.34 -49.31
N GLY A 507 15.02 -4.25 -49.80
CA GLY A 507 14.41 -3.40 -50.84
C GLY A 507 15.00 -2.00 -51.05
N CYS A 508 16.16 -1.94 -51.70
CA CYS A 508 16.66 -0.94 -52.67
C CYS A 508 16.25 0.56 -52.67
N THR A 509 17.32 1.37 -52.81
CA THR A 509 17.54 2.54 -53.69
C THR A 509 17.00 3.94 -53.34
N GLU A 510 17.98 4.83 -53.16
CA GLU A 510 18.13 6.20 -53.69
C GLU A 510 18.24 7.40 -52.72
N VAL A 511 19.42 8.03 -52.85
CA VAL A 511 19.80 9.45 -52.65
C VAL A 511 20.09 9.96 -51.23
N CYS A 512 21.40 10.09 -50.94
CA CYS A 512 21.98 11.03 -49.98
C CYS A 512 21.99 12.46 -50.54
N PRO A 513 22.01 13.47 -49.66
CA PRO A 513 23.05 14.49 -49.77
C PRO A 513 23.88 14.61 -48.49
N THR A 514 25.18 14.65 -48.72
CA THR A 514 26.29 14.96 -47.81
C THR A 514 26.36 16.45 -47.42
N TYR A 515 27.17 16.72 -46.38
CA TYR A 515 27.77 17.98 -45.88
C TYR A 515 27.12 18.57 -44.61
N MET A 516 27.80 18.94 -43.51
CA MET A 516 29.21 19.07 -43.04
C MET A 516 29.18 18.79 -41.51
N ASP A 517 30.07 17.96 -40.95
CA ASP A 517 31.33 18.28 -40.23
C ASP A 517 31.26 19.29 -39.06
N GLY A 518 31.85 18.93 -37.91
CA GLY A 518 32.02 19.83 -36.76
C GLY A 518 31.99 19.22 -35.35
N THR A 519 33.01 18.43 -35.00
CA THR A 519 33.74 18.41 -33.71
C THR A 519 32.98 18.44 -32.37
N ALA A 520 33.18 17.40 -31.54
CA ALA A 520 33.95 17.48 -30.28
C ALA A 520 33.46 16.41 -29.27
N ALA A 521 34.30 15.39 -29.08
CA ALA A 521 34.21 14.45 -27.98
C ALA A 521 34.36 15.18 -26.64
N THR A 522 33.49 14.88 -25.68
CA THR A 522 33.78 15.11 -24.26
C THR A 522 33.50 13.83 -23.51
N GLU A 523 34.57 13.14 -23.13
CA GLU A 523 34.54 12.02 -22.19
C GLU A 523 34.05 12.51 -20.83
N ILE A 524 33.09 11.79 -20.25
CA ILE A 524 32.64 11.99 -18.86
C ILE A 524 33.56 11.12 -17.98
N PRO A 525 34.23 11.67 -16.95
CA PRO A 525 35.12 10.88 -16.12
C PRO A 525 34.30 10.01 -15.14
N VAL A 526 34.61 8.72 -15.16
CA VAL A 526 34.16 7.71 -14.19
C VAL A 526 34.84 8.00 -12.84
N VAL A 527 34.06 8.40 -11.83
CA VAL A 527 34.53 8.52 -10.45
C VAL A 527 34.60 7.12 -9.83
N ARG A 528 35.82 6.60 -9.65
CA ARG A 528 36.11 5.49 -8.74
C ARG A 528 35.86 5.93 -7.30
N ALA A 529 35.07 5.17 -6.57
CA ALA A 529 34.99 5.29 -5.11
C ALA A 529 36.23 4.66 -4.48
N ASP A 530 37.16 5.49 -4.02
CA ASP A 530 38.31 5.07 -3.23
C ASP A 530 37.88 4.84 -1.78
N ARG A 531 38.23 3.65 -1.26
CA ARG A 531 38.12 3.27 0.14
C ARG A 531 39.30 3.87 0.90
N SER A 532 39.05 4.92 1.66
CA SER A 532 39.95 5.34 2.74
C SER A 532 39.12 5.94 3.88
N GLY A 533 39.00 5.18 4.97
CA GLY A 533 38.36 5.64 6.20
C GLY A 533 39.26 6.62 6.97
N PRO A 534 38.69 7.46 7.86
CA PRO A 534 39.48 8.21 8.82
C PRO A 534 39.60 7.46 10.15
N VAL A 535 40.80 7.58 10.69
CA VAL A 535 41.34 7.04 11.93
C VAL A 535 40.72 7.70 13.17
N ASP A 536 40.69 6.91 14.23
CA ASP A 536 40.30 7.13 15.62
C ASP A 536 40.51 8.54 16.20
N ASN A 537 39.48 9.00 16.93
CA ASN A 537 39.66 9.85 18.10
C ASN A 537 38.83 9.27 19.26
N SER A 538 39.56 8.86 20.29
CA SER A 538 39.10 8.18 21.49
C SER A 538 38.67 9.19 22.57
N ALA A 539 37.48 8.98 23.14
CA ALA A 539 37.09 9.43 24.48
C ALA A 539 35.95 8.55 25.04
N PRO A 540 35.87 8.33 26.37
CA PRO A 540 35.46 7.05 26.93
C PRO A 540 33.96 6.92 27.25
N LEU A 541 33.49 5.66 27.21
CA LEU A 541 32.19 5.20 27.67
C LEU A 541 32.06 5.33 29.20
N CYS A 542 31.14 6.17 29.67
CA CYS A 542 30.61 6.11 31.04
C CYS A 542 29.37 5.23 31.09
N ALA A 543 29.40 4.21 31.95
CA ALA A 543 28.28 3.32 32.26
C ALA A 543 27.10 4.06 32.94
N PRO A 544 25.85 3.59 32.80
CA PRO A 544 24.69 4.23 33.41
C PRO A 544 24.65 3.96 34.92
N SER A 545 24.60 5.04 35.70
CA SER A 545 24.57 5.03 37.16
C SER A 545 23.15 4.75 37.69
N VAL A 546 23.00 3.72 38.51
CA VAL A 546 21.75 3.23 39.13
C VAL A 546 21.35 4.08 40.37
N ALA A 547 21.87 5.30 40.50
CA ALA A 547 21.74 6.10 41.72
C ALA A 547 20.54 7.07 41.78
N LEU A 548 19.83 7.30 40.67
CA LEU A 548 18.66 8.22 40.65
C LEU A 548 17.31 7.62 41.10
N PRO A 549 16.97 6.33 40.87
CA PRO A 549 15.67 5.82 41.31
C PRO A 549 15.62 5.53 42.82
N THR A 550 16.76 5.31 43.47
CA THR A 550 16.85 5.02 44.92
C THR A 550 16.73 6.28 45.78
N MET A 551 17.15 7.45 45.29
CA MET A 551 17.02 8.73 46.01
C MET A 551 15.59 9.28 46.00
N LEU A 552 14.79 9.01 44.95
CA LEU A 552 13.38 9.40 44.88
C LEU A 552 12.47 8.55 45.78
N ALA A 553 12.81 7.26 45.97
CA ALA A 553 12.08 6.36 46.86
C ALA A 553 12.25 6.70 48.34
N LEU A 554 13.44 7.19 48.75
CA LEU A 554 13.72 7.58 50.13
C LEU A 554 13.06 8.92 50.51
N SER A 555 12.91 9.86 49.58
CA SER A 555 12.16 11.11 49.83
C SER A 555 10.65 10.87 50.00
N ALA A 556 10.08 9.88 49.31
CA ALA A 556 8.66 9.54 49.44
C ALA A 556 8.34 8.91 50.82
N LEU A 557 9.24 8.08 51.36
CA LEU A 557 9.07 7.47 52.68
C LEU A 557 9.29 8.45 53.84
N ALA A 558 10.08 9.50 53.65
CA ALA A 558 10.26 10.57 54.65
C ALA A 558 9.03 11.50 54.74
N LEU A 559 8.38 11.81 53.61
CA LEU A 559 7.15 12.61 53.58
C LEU A 559 5.92 11.85 54.12
N GLN A 560 5.88 10.52 53.97
CA GLN A 560 4.77 9.70 54.48
C GLN A 560 4.77 9.52 56.01
N ARG A 561 5.88 9.83 56.68
CA ARG A 561 6.00 9.81 58.16
C ARG A 561 5.67 11.15 58.84
N GLN A 562 5.47 12.23 58.09
CA GLN A 562 5.06 13.53 58.66
C GLN A 562 3.54 13.78 58.62
N TRP A 563 2.76 12.85 58.07
CA TRP A 563 1.29 12.94 57.97
C TRP A 563 0.56 11.79 58.69
N ARG A 564 1.18 11.22 59.74
CA ARG A 564 0.52 10.38 60.75
C ARG A 564 0.97 10.76 62.14
#